data_AF-A0A1Y1NM58-F1
#
_entry.id   AF-A0A1Y1NM58-F1
#
_cell.length_a   1.000
_cell.length_b   1.000
_cell.length_c   1.000
_cell.angle_alpha   90.00
_cell.angle_beta   90.00
_cell.angle_gamma   90.00
#
_symmetry.space_group_name_H-M   'P 1'
#
loop_
_entity.id
_entity.type
_entity.pdbx_description
1 polymer ?
#
loop_
_entity_poly.entity_id
_entity_poly.type
_entity_poly.pdbx_seq_one_letter_code
_entity_poly.pdbx_strand_id
1 'polypeptide(L)'
;MANFTIRNLTIHPVELVHVQRFESEKVKQGSVLQNVTSAISGFLNATESVSHQIHPRGDSIENNDVSIHVEPFQIAETDIRAADPGNEVVRLTFKTEDHRYETDIPSPSTKSAVMKKLDDGPHDLTVVYVPNGALVAIFSSAKLNAWMHELQDEWPLTVLSIPGTHNSPTCYTALPSVRCQAVGIPEQLQNGVRFLDIRVSANSDDDVLTLVHSAFPISLTGNKYFADMLEDIYKFLEENPSEAIIMSVKREGT
;
A
#
# COMPACT_ATOMS: atom_id res chain seq x y z
N MET A 1 -29.84 6.32 -2.54
CA MET A 1 -28.46 5.83 -2.42
C MET A 1 -27.72 6.17 -3.70
N ALA A 2 -26.45 6.56 -3.61
CA ALA A 2 -25.65 6.86 -4.80
C ALA A 2 -25.31 5.60 -5.58
N ASN A 3 -25.15 5.74 -6.90
CA ASN A 3 -24.51 4.71 -7.70
C ASN A 3 -23.01 4.81 -7.51
N PHE A 4 -22.31 3.68 -7.61
CA PHE A 4 -20.86 3.72 -7.48
C PHE A 4 -20.21 4.12 -8.80
N THR A 5 -19.02 4.71 -8.71
CA THR A 5 -18.17 5.03 -9.86
C THR A 5 -16.97 4.11 -9.87
N ILE A 6 -16.44 3.80 -11.04
CA ILE A 6 -15.25 2.97 -11.20
C ILE A 6 -14.13 3.86 -11.72
N ARG A 7 -13.00 3.92 -11.00
CA ARG A 7 -11.76 4.55 -11.46
C ARG A 7 -10.74 3.47 -11.76
N ASN A 8 -10.34 3.35 -13.02
CA ASN A 8 -9.23 2.49 -13.42
C ASN A 8 -7.92 3.29 -13.31
N LEU A 9 -7.00 2.88 -12.44
CA LEU A 9 -5.64 3.44 -12.31
C LEU A 9 -4.58 2.44 -12.76
N THR A 10 -4.98 1.40 -13.49
CA THR A 10 -4.08 0.43 -14.11
C THR A 10 -3.75 0.84 -15.54
N ILE A 11 -2.71 0.22 -16.11
CA ILE A 11 -2.31 0.40 -17.52
C ILE A 11 -3.11 -0.47 -18.49
N HIS A 12 -3.94 -1.39 -17.98
CA HIS A 12 -4.79 -2.27 -18.79
C HIS A 12 -6.25 -1.82 -18.70
N PRO A 13 -7.06 -1.96 -19.77
CA PRO A 13 -8.49 -1.76 -19.66
C PRO A 13 -9.10 -2.78 -18.68
N VAL A 14 -10.07 -2.33 -17.88
CA VAL A 14 -10.81 -3.21 -16.96
C VAL A 14 -12.29 -3.16 -17.30
N GLU A 15 -12.95 -4.31 -17.28
CA GLU A 15 -14.39 -4.43 -17.52
C GLU A 15 -15.05 -5.01 -16.28
N LEU A 16 -16.05 -4.32 -15.72
CA LEU A 16 -16.95 -4.95 -14.75
C LEU A 16 -17.89 -5.86 -15.55
N VAL A 17 -17.83 -7.16 -15.28
CA VAL A 17 -18.59 -8.19 -16.01
C VAL A 17 -19.73 -8.79 -15.19
N HIS A 18 -19.65 -8.69 -13.86
CA HIS A 18 -20.63 -9.35 -12.98
C HIS A 18 -20.78 -8.63 -11.65
N VAL A 19 -22.02 -8.57 -11.15
CA VAL A 19 -22.38 -7.95 -9.87
C VAL A 19 -23.33 -8.85 -9.10
N GLN A 20 -22.98 -9.12 -7.84
CA GLN A 20 -23.82 -9.88 -6.93
C GLN A 20 -24.05 -9.10 -5.64
N ARG A 21 -25.24 -9.21 -5.05
CA ARG A 21 -25.59 -8.56 -3.77
C ARG A 21 -25.88 -9.56 -2.67
N PHE A 22 -25.43 -9.26 -1.47
CA PHE A 22 -25.61 -10.08 -0.29
C PHE A 22 -26.05 -9.23 0.90
N GLU A 23 -26.78 -9.83 1.84
CA GLU A 23 -26.87 -9.26 3.18
C GLU A 23 -25.49 -9.30 3.84
N SER A 24 -25.21 -8.34 4.72
CA SER A 24 -23.94 -8.29 5.44
C SER A 24 -24.05 -8.89 6.84
N GLU A 25 -23.00 -9.60 7.27
CA GLU A 25 -22.82 -10.04 8.64
C GLU A 25 -21.57 -9.40 9.25
N LYS A 26 -21.71 -8.83 10.45
CA LYS A 26 -20.59 -8.25 11.21
C LYS A 26 -19.98 -9.32 12.10
N VAL A 27 -18.84 -9.85 11.67
CA VAL A 27 -18.08 -10.82 12.45
C VAL A 27 -17.11 -10.06 13.36
N LYS A 28 -17.20 -10.29 14.67
CA LYS A 28 -16.19 -9.82 15.63
C LYS A 28 -14.92 -10.63 15.41
N GLN A 29 -13.78 -9.99 15.15
CA GLN A 29 -12.50 -10.65 15.33
C GLN A 29 -12.30 -10.95 16.82
N GLY A 30 -12.56 -12.20 17.21
CA GLY A 30 -11.94 -12.78 18.40
C GLY A 30 -10.47 -13.02 18.11
N SER A 31 -9.62 -12.83 19.13
CA SER A 31 -8.20 -13.20 19.11
C SER A 31 -8.04 -14.69 18.72
N VAL A 32 -7.85 -14.98 17.43
CA VAL A 32 -7.48 -16.31 16.95
C VAL A 32 -6.07 -16.23 16.39
N LEU A 33 -5.11 -16.39 17.29
CA LEU A 33 -3.76 -16.82 17.00
C LEU A 33 -3.81 -18.30 16.62
N GLN A 34 -3.92 -18.63 15.33
CA GLN A 34 -3.56 -19.96 14.83
C GLN A 34 -2.80 -19.85 13.50
N ASN A 35 -1.48 -20.03 13.63
CA ASN A 35 -0.50 -20.47 12.63
C ASN A 35 -0.32 -19.64 11.36
N VAL A 36 0.32 -18.46 11.50
CA VAL A 36 1.26 -17.96 10.48
C VAL A 36 2.59 -17.67 11.17
N THR A 37 3.54 -18.59 11.03
CA THR A 37 4.95 -18.40 11.39
C THR A 37 5.64 -17.54 10.34
N SER A 38 5.67 -16.23 10.57
CA SER A 38 6.78 -15.35 10.16
C SER A 38 6.62 -13.99 10.85
N ALA A 39 7.66 -13.62 11.59
CA ALA A 39 7.81 -12.47 12.47
C ALA A 39 7.06 -11.18 12.06
N ILE A 40 6.16 -10.70 12.92
CA ILE A 40 5.83 -9.27 13.04
C ILE A 40 5.80 -8.93 14.54
N SER A 41 6.94 -8.45 15.04
CA SER A 41 7.02 -7.80 16.35
C SER A 41 6.80 -6.30 16.18
N GLY A 42 5.64 -5.81 16.64
CA GLY A 42 5.51 -4.50 17.25
C GLY A 42 5.12 -3.33 16.35
N PHE A 43 3.82 -3.06 16.23
CA PHE A 43 3.27 -1.70 16.17
C PHE A 43 1.87 -1.66 16.80
N LEU A 44 1.79 -1.32 18.08
CA LEU A 44 0.56 -0.82 18.70
C LEU A 44 0.63 0.71 18.62
N ASN A 45 -0.21 1.31 17.77
CA ASN A 45 -0.48 2.75 17.80
C ASN A 45 -1.96 3.01 17.50
N ALA A 46 -2.66 3.46 18.56
CA ALA A 46 -3.94 4.14 18.68
C ALA A 46 -4.79 4.42 17.42
N THR A 47 -5.33 3.37 16.81
CA THR A 47 -6.70 3.31 16.26
C THR A 47 -7.20 1.86 16.37
N GLU A 48 -7.21 1.30 17.57
CA GLU A 48 -7.95 0.06 17.81
C GLU A 48 -9.44 0.40 17.95
N SER A 49 -10.08 0.71 16.81
CA SER A 49 -11.51 0.44 16.70
C SER A 49 -11.63 -1.07 16.54
N VAL A 50 -12.33 -1.73 17.46
CA VAL A 50 -12.75 -3.13 17.38
C VAL A 50 -12.99 -3.52 15.91
N SER A 51 -12.11 -4.36 15.34
CA SER A 51 -12.14 -4.73 13.92
C SER A 51 -13.30 -5.69 13.67
N HIS A 52 -14.47 -5.13 13.45
CA HIS A 52 -15.58 -5.87 12.85
C HIS A 52 -15.27 -6.03 11.36
N GLN A 53 -15.22 -7.28 10.91
CA GLN A 53 -15.16 -7.56 9.48
C GLN A 53 -16.57 -7.74 8.93
N ILE A 54 -16.82 -7.16 7.76
CA ILE A 54 -18.08 -7.28 7.04
C ILE A 54 -17.94 -8.40 6.04
N HIS A 55 -18.82 -9.40 6.12
CA HIS A 55 -18.84 -10.54 5.20
C HIS A 55 -20.21 -10.69 4.53
N PRO A 56 -20.27 -11.20 3.30
CA PRO A 56 -21.53 -11.59 2.68
C PRO A 56 -22.15 -12.77 3.46
N ARG A 57 -23.47 -12.71 3.67
CA ARG A 57 -24.26 -13.73 4.36
C ARG A 57 -25.25 -14.39 3.41
N GLY A 58 -25.23 -15.72 3.38
CA GLY A 58 -26.18 -16.52 2.58
C GLY A 58 -25.95 -16.43 1.07
N ASP A 59 -27.00 -16.75 0.31
CA ASP A 59 -26.99 -16.70 -1.15
C ASP A 59 -27.18 -15.25 -1.66
N SER A 60 -26.76 -15.00 -2.89
CA SER A 60 -26.92 -13.68 -3.51
C SER A 60 -28.40 -13.33 -3.71
N ILE A 61 -28.82 -12.15 -3.25
CA ILE A 61 -30.16 -11.60 -3.44
C ILE A 61 -30.36 -11.16 -4.89
N GLU A 62 -29.31 -10.56 -5.46
CA GLU A 62 -29.28 -10.14 -6.87
C GLU A 62 -28.01 -10.69 -7.51
N ASN A 63 -28.11 -11.06 -8.77
CA ASN A 63 -27.04 -11.65 -9.55
C ASN A 63 -27.22 -11.21 -11.02
N ASN A 64 -26.39 -10.27 -11.47
CA ASN A 64 -26.53 -9.62 -12.76
C ASN A 64 -25.20 -9.64 -13.53
N ASP A 65 -25.29 -10.07 -14.79
CA ASP A 65 -24.23 -9.83 -15.78
C ASP A 65 -24.32 -8.39 -16.26
N VAL A 66 -23.17 -7.72 -16.31
CA VAL A 66 -23.03 -6.32 -16.73
C VAL A 66 -21.85 -6.20 -17.71
N SER A 67 -21.74 -5.07 -18.39
CA SER A 67 -20.58 -4.77 -19.24
C SER A 67 -20.28 -3.28 -19.10
N ILE A 68 -19.40 -2.95 -18.16
CA ILE A 68 -18.92 -1.59 -17.93
C ILE A 68 -17.42 -1.57 -18.15
N HIS A 69 -17.04 -1.09 -19.33
CA HIS A 69 -15.65 -0.98 -19.76
C HIS A 69 -15.03 0.34 -19.27
N VAL A 70 -13.83 0.26 -18.70
CA VAL A 70 -13.10 1.42 -18.17
C VAL A 70 -11.66 1.40 -18.69
N GLU A 71 -11.35 2.33 -19.57
CA GLU A 71 -10.01 2.51 -20.15
C GLU A 71 -8.95 2.85 -19.08
N PRO A 72 -7.66 2.58 -19.36
CA PRO A 72 -6.55 2.96 -18.48
C PRO A 72 -6.62 4.43 -18.05
N PHE A 73 -6.46 4.67 -16.75
CA PHE A 73 -6.47 6.00 -16.15
C PHE A 73 -7.75 6.82 -16.38
N GLN A 74 -8.89 6.16 -16.63
CA GLN A 74 -10.22 6.79 -16.81
C GLN A 74 -11.19 6.49 -15.66
N ILE A 75 -12.29 7.23 -15.63
CA ILE A 75 -13.45 7.01 -14.74
C ILE A 75 -14.64 6.57 -15.59
N ALA A 76 -15.41 5.61 -15.09
CA ALA A 76 -16.74 5.29 -15.59
C ALA A 76 -17.78 5.52 -14.50
N GLU A 77 -18.81 6.29 -14.84
CA GLU A 77 -20.05 6.37 -14.07
C GLU A 77 -20.85 5.08 -14.28
N THR A 78 -21.48 4.57 -13.22
CA THR A 78 -22.35 3.39 -13.33
C THR A 78 -23.77 3.73 -12.95
N ASP A 79 -24.71 2.92 -13.41
CA ASP A 79 -26.10 2.90 -12.95
C ASP A 79 -26.31 1.92 -11.78
N ILE A 80 -25.22 1.32 -11.26
CA ILE A 80 -25.26 0.31 -10.22
C ILE A 80 -25.20 0.97 -8.84
N ARG A 81 -26.24 0.73 -8.03
CA ARG A 81 -26.34 1.26 -6.67
C ARG A 81 -25.19 0.75 -5.78
N ALA A 82 -24.56 1.63 -5.01
CA ALA A 82 -23.60 1.24 -3.98
C ALA A 82 -24.23 0.37 -2.88
N ALA A 83 -23.40 -0.40 -2.17
CA ALA A 83 -23.84 -1.19 -1.01
C ALA A 83 -24.41 -0.27 0.09
N ASP A 84 -25.52 -0.66 0.73
CA ASP A 84 -26.01 0.02 1.92
C ASP A 84 -25.02 -0.20 3.11
N PRO A 85 -24.39 0.86 3.64
CA PRO A 85 -23.33 0.71 4.63
C PRO A 85 -23.76 -0.08 5.86
N GLY A 86 -23.14 -1.26 6.05
CA GLY A 86 -23.34 -2.11 7.22
C GLY A 86 -24.57 -3.02 7.17
N ASN A 87 -25.30 -3.02 6.05
CA ASN A 87 -26.42 -3.92 5.79
C ASN A 87 -26.18 -4.81 4.56
N GLU A 88 -25.41 -4.34 3.58
CA GLU A 88 -25.16 -5.05 2.33
C GLU A 88 -23.67 -5.18 2.01
N VAL A 89 -23.35 -6.23 1.27
CA VAL A 89 -22.09 -6.39 0.54
C VAL A 89 -22.41 -6.56 -0.93
N VAL A 90 -21.69 -5.84 -1.79
CA VAL A 90 -21.76 -6.01 -3.24
C VAL A 90 -20.46 -6.63 -3.72
N ARG A 91 -20.57 -7.80 -4.33
CA ARG A 91 -19.45 -8.49 -4.95
C ARG A 91 -19.36 -8.09 -6.41
N LEU A 92 -18.17 -7.68 -6.82
CA LEU A 92 -17.85 -7.25 -8.17
C LEU A 92 -16.86 -8.21 -8.79
N THR A 93 -17.14 -8.66 -10.02
CA THR A 93 -16.16 -9.39 -10.83
C THR A 93 -15.70 -8.51 -11.98
N PHE A 94 -14.41 -8.22 -11.99
CA PHE A 94 -13.74 -7.52 -13.08
C PHE A 94 -13.04 -8.50 -14.01
N LYS A 95 -12.90 -8.10 -15.26
CA LYS A 95 -12.14 -8.79 -16.31
C LYS A 95 -11.06 -7.83 -16.84
N THR A 96 -9.83 -8.33 -16.97
CA THR A 96 -8.75 -7.66 -17.71
C THR A 96 -7.90 -8.73 -18.39
N GLU A 97 -7.51 -8.50 -19.64
CA GLU A 97 -6.69 -9.46 -20.42
C GLU A 97 -7.22 -10.91 -20.38
N ASP A 98 -8.54 -11.07 -20.48
CA ASP A 98 -9.24 -12.37 -20.40
C ASP A 98 -9.25 -13.09 -19.05
N HIS A 99 -8.66 -12.49 -18.02
CA HIS A 99 -8.62 -13.01 -16.65
C HIS A 99 -9.63 -12.32 -15.73
N ARG A 100 -10.17 -13.06 -14.75
CA ARG A 100 -11.25 -12.61 -13.86
C ARG A 100 -10.79 -12.42 -12.42
N TYR A 101 -11.28 -11.34 -11.81
CA TYR A 101 -10.88 -10.87 -10.49
C TYR A 101 -12.11 -10.48 -9.67
N GLU A 102 -12.19 -10.96 -8.43
CA GLU A 102 -13.35 -10.79 -7.54
C GLU A 102 -13.00 -9.91 -6.34
N THR A 103 -13.90 -8.99 -5.98
CA THR A 103 -13.78 -8.16 -4.78
C THR A 103 -15.15 -7.90 -4.16
N ASP A 104 -15.16 -7.62 -2.85
CA ASP A 104 -16.35 -7.23 -2.11
C ASP A 104 -16.25 -5.74 -1.73
N ILE A 105 -17.33 -4.99 -1.95
CA ILE A 105 -17.48 -3.60 -1.50
C ILE A 105 -18.68 -3.47 -0.53
N PRO A 106 -18.51 -2.81 0.63
CA PRO A 106 -17.23 -2.41 1.21
C PRO A 106 -16.32 -3.62 1.49
N SER A 107 -15.01 -3.41 1.45
CA SER A 107 -14.04 -4.45 1.76
C SER A 107 -14.22 -4.98 3.19
N PRO A 108 -13.86 -6.24 3.48
CA PRO A 108 -13.98 -6.79 4.83
C PRO A 108 -13.16 -6.04 5.89
N SER A 109 -12.16 -5.26 5.48
CA SER A 109 -11.36 -4.40 6.37
C SER A 109 -11.44 -2.93 5.96
N THR A 110 -10.99 -2.03 6.85
CA THR A 110 -10.85 -0.60 6.58
C THR A 110 -9.66 -0.25 5.68
N LYS A 111 -8.89 -1.24 5.22
CA LYS A 111 -7.74 -1.09 4.32
C LYS A 111 -8.12 -1.48 2.89
N SER A 112 -7.25 -1.12 1.94
CA SER A 112 -7.29 -1.64 0.58
C SER A 112 -7.26 -3.17 0.56
N ALA A 113 -7.89 -3.79 -0.43
CA ALA A 113 -7.95 -5.24 -0.57
C ALA A 113 -7.43 -5.69 -1.94
N VAL A 114 -6.54 -6.68 -1.96
CA VAL A 114 -6.17 -7.36 -3.20
C VAL A 114 -7.37 -8.20 -3.66
N MET A 115 -7.78 -8.05 -4.92
CA MET A 115 -8.83 -8.84 -5.54
C MET A 115 -8.42 -10.32 -5.55
N LYS A 116 -9.39 -11.20 -5.32
CA LYS A 116 -9.19 -12.64 -5.46
C LYS A 116 -9.15 -12.98 -6.95
N LYS A 117 -8.08 -13.60 -7.42
CA LYS A 117 -8.03 -14.16 -8.78
C LYS A 117 -8.99 -15.35 -8.87
N LEU A 118 -9.80 -15.39 -9.93
CA LEU A 118 -10.69 -16.52 -10.21
C LEU A 118 -10.05 -17.53 -11.17
N ASP A 119 -8.94 -17.16 -11.79
CA ASP A 119 -8.12 -17.97 -12.70
C ASP A 119 -6.62 -17.64 -12.49
N ASP A 120 -5.76 -18.12 -13.38
CA ASP A 120 -4.30 -17.97 -13.34
C ASP A 120 -3.78 -16.63 -13.88
N GLY A 121 -4.60 -15.58 -13.81
CA GLY A 121 -4.26 -14.25 -14.31
C GLY A 121 -2.94 -13.68 -13.78
N PRO A 122 -2.15 -13.00 -14.65
CA PRO A 122 -0.78 -12.61 -14.32
C PRO A 122 -0.73 -11.51 -13.26
N HIS A 123 -1.71 -10.60 -13.26
CA HIS A 123 -1.70 -9.41 -12.40
C HIS A 123 -2.33 -9.68 -11.06
N ASP A 124 -1.78 -9.09 -10.01
CA ASP A 124 -2.51 -8.84 -8.77
C ASP A 124 -3.18 -7.46 -8.89
N LEU A 125 -4.45 -7.33 -8.53
CA LEU A 125 -5.17 -6.05 -8.58
C LEU A 125 -5.62 -5.65 -7.17
N THR A 126 -5.46 -4.39 -6.79
CA THR A 126 -5.92 -3.86 -5.50
C THR A 126 -7.12 -2.95 -5.70
N VAL A 127 -8.12 -3.11 -4.84
CA VAL A 127 -9.32 -2.27 -4.79
C VAL A 127 -9.27 -1.38 -3.57
N VAL A 128 -9.56 -0.10 -3.80
CA VAL A 128 -9.83 0.89 -2.77
C VAL A 128 -11.26 1.36 -2.95
N TYR A 129 -12.14 0.94 -2.04
CA TYR A 129 -13.50 1.47 -1.98
C TYR A 129 -13.54 2.68 -1.04
N VAL A 130 -14.00 3.82 -1.56
CA VAL A 130 -14.24 5.03 -0.77
C VAL A 130 -15.75 5.16 -0.58
N PRO A 131 -16.28 4.86 0.62
CA PRO A 131 -17.72 4.89 0.86
C PRO A 131 -18.32 6.29 0.64
N ASN A 132 -17.58 7.32 1.03
CA ASN A 132 -17.97 8.71 0.79
C ASN A 132 -17.71 9.07 -0.68
N GLY A 133 -18.77 9.07 -1.49
CA GLY A 133 -18.71 9.24 -2.94
C GLY A 133 -18.84 7.93 -3.74
N ALA A 134 -18.98 6.78 -3.04
CA ALA A 134 -19.16 5.47 -3.66
C ALA A 134 -18.15 5.19 -4.79
N LEU A 135 -16.86 5.45 -4.55
CA LEU A 135 -15.83 5.27 -5.56
C LEU A 135 -15.17 3.90 -5.38
N VAL A 136 -15.08 3.14 -6.47
CA VAL A 136 -14.29 1.91 -6.59
C VAL A 136 -13.05 2.23 -7.42
N ALA A 137 -11.90 2.43 -6.77
CA ALA A 137 -10.64 2.65 -7.45
C ALA A 137 -9.85 1.34 -7.57
N ILE A 138 -9.40 1.01 -8.77
CA ILE A 138 -8.67 -0.21 -9.10
C ILE A 138 -7.23 0.14 -9.44
N PHE A 139 -6.29 -0.50 -8.78
CA PHE A 139 -4.86 -0.34 -8.95
C PHE A 139 -4.25 -1.68 -9.36
N SER A 140 -3.18 -1.66 -10.14
CA SER A 140 -2.30 -2.84 -10.21
C SER A 140 -1.61 -2.95 -8.86
N SER A 141 -1.67 -4.12 -8.25
CA SER A 141 -0.86 -4.43 -7.07
C SER A 141 0.58 -4.59 -7.57
N ALA A 142 1.29 -3.48 -7.64
CA ALA A 142 2.72 -3.53 -7.87
C ALA A 142 3.35 -4.38 -6.78
N LYS A 143 4.29 -5.24 -7.15
CA LYS A 143 5.20 -5.88 -6.20
C LYS A 143 6.07 -4.77 -5.62
N LEU A 144 5.58 -4.05 -4.60
CA LEU A 144 6.17 -2.78 -4.13
C LEU A 144 7.65 -2.91 -3.75
N ASN A 145 8.07 -4.08 -3.28
CA ASN A 145 9.48 -4.35 -2.99
C ASN A 145 10.36 -4.58 -4.22
N ALA A 146 9.77 -4.74 -5.41
CA ALA A 146 10.45 -5.01 -6.67
C ALA A 146 9.75 -4.35 -7.87
N TRP A 147 9.22 -3.12 -7.71
CA TRP A 147 8.39 -2.50 -8.75
C TRP A 147 9.20 -2.02 -9.96
N MET A 148 10.51 -1.81 -9.82
CA MET A 148 11.37 -1.45 -10.94
C MET A 148 11.64 -2.62 -11.88
N HIS A 149 11.43 -3.88 -11.44
CA HIS A 149 11.49 -5.08 -12.29
C HIS A 149 10.57 -5.02 -13.52
N GLU A 150 9.46 -4.28 -13.42
CA GLU A 150 8.49 -4.13 -14.52
C GLU A 150 8.89 -3.05 -15.53
N LEU A 151 10.01 -2.36 -15.32
CA LEU A 151 10.52 -1.29 -16.17
C LEU A 151 11.63 -1.79 -17.10
N GLN A 152 11.85 -1.04 -18.18
CA GLN A 152 12.99 -1.26 -19.07
C GLN A 152 14.24 -0.58 -18.49
N ASP A 153 15.35 -1.31 -18.39
CA ASP A 153 16.62 -0.83 -17.83
C ASP A 153 17.18 0.39 -18.58
N GLU A 154 16.83 0.58 -19.85
CA GLU A 154 17.28 1.70 -20.67
C GLU A 154 16.60 3.03 -20.31
N TRP A 155 15.52 3.01 -19.53
CA TRP A 155 14.80 4.22 -19.16
C TRP A 155 15.61 5.04 -18.14
N PRO A 156 15.91 6.32 -18.43
CA PRO A 156 16.62 7.16 -17.46
C PRO A 156 15.82 7.33 -16.16
N LEU A 157 16.46 7.24 -15.00
CA LEU A 157 15.79 7.48 -13.70
C LEU A 157 15.05 8.82 -13.65
N THR A 158 15.51 9.81 -14.40
CA THR A 158 14.93 11.16 -14.49
C THR A 158 13.54 11.21 -15.14
N VAL A 159 13.12 10.18 -15.88
CA VAL A 159 11.76 10.13 -16.46
C VAL A 159 10.75 9.42 -15.57
N LEU A 160 11.22 8.78 -14.49
CA LEU A 160 10.38 8.01 -13.59
C LEU A 160 9.76 8.92 -12.52
N SER A 161 8.52 8.61 -12.13
CA SER A 161 7.93 9.15 -10.91
C SER A 161 8.33 8.26 -9.74
N ILE A 162 9.33 8.70 -8.97
CA ILE A 162 9.93 7.89 -7.90
C ILE A 162 9.43 8.38 -6.54
N PRO A 163 8.77 7.53 -5.73
CA PRO A 163 8.36 7.90 -4.37
C PRO A 163 9.59 8.05 -3.47
N GLY A 164 9.59 9.13 -2.69
CA GLY A 164 10.66 9.46 -1.75
C GLY A 164 10.16 9.89 -0.39
N THR A 165 11.01 9.76 0.63
CA THR A 165 10.70 10.17 2.01
C THR A 165 11.65 11.26 2.48
N HIS A 166 11.10 12.32 3.08
CA HIS A 166 11.87 13.40 3.73
C HIS A 166 12.40 12.93 5.08
N ASN A 167 13.67 13.23 5.39
CA ASN A 167 14.33 12.79 6.63
C ASN A 167 14.05 11.29 6.91
N SER A 168 14.38 10.42 5.95
CA SER A 168 13.91 9.04 5.88
C SER A 168 14.06 8.21 7.17
N PRO A 169 15.16 8.27 7.94
CA PRO A 169 15.32 7.42 9.12
C PRO A 169 14.59 7.93 10.38
N THR A 170 13.84 9.04 10.31
CA THR A 170 13.20 9.69 11.48
C THR A 170 11.91 8.99 11.95
N CYS A 171 11.99 7.68 12.26
CA CYS A 171 10.86 6.88 12.74
C CYS A 171 10.89 6.56 14.24
N TYR A 172 11.99 6.86 14.93
CA TYR A 172 12.19 6.52 16.33
C TYR A 172 11.46 7.47 17.29
N THR A 173 11.42 7.09 18.57
CA THR A 173 10.99 7.96 19.66
C THR A 173 11.94 9.16 19.76
N ALA A 174 11.43 10.33 19.38
CA ALA A 174 12.17 11.59 19.32
C ALA A 174 11.30 12.75 19.82
N LEU A 175 11.87 13.96 19.87
CA LEU A 175 11.07 15.17 20.12
C LEU A 175 10.00 15.32 19.02
N PRO A 176 8.82 15.91 19.32
CA PRO A 176 7.70 15.96 18.38
C PRO A 176 8.01 16.55 17.00
N SER A 177 8.96 17.49 16.91
CA SER A 177 9.37 18.11 15.65
C SER A 177 10.43 17.33 14.86
N VAL A 178 10.95 16.22 15.39
CA VAL A 178 12.04 15.44 14.78
C VAL A 178 11.51 14.25 13.97
N ARG A 179 10.36 13.68 14.35
CA ARG A 179 9.82 12.48 13.71
C ARG A 179 9.06 12.84 12.43
N CYS A 180 9.59 12.47 11.26
CA CYS A 180 8.89 12.64 9.97
C CYS A 180 8.28 11.35 9.44
N GLN A 181 8.73 10.18 9.90
CA GLN A 181 8.32 8.89 9.37
C GLN A 181 7.67 7.99 10.42
N ALA A 182 6.74 7.14 9.98
CA ALA A 182 6.09 6.18 10.86
C ALA A 182 6.93 4.90 11.05
N VAL A 183 7.70 4.52 10.02
CA VAL A 183 8.35 3.21 9.87
C VAL A 183 9.82 3.35 9.44
N GLY A 184 10.64 2.33 9.70
CA GLY A 184 12.07 2.34 9.38
C GLY A 184 12.40 2.12 7.90
N ILE A 185 13.67 2.24 7.53
CA ILE A 185 14.15 2.11 6.14
C ILE A 185 13.73 0.79 5.50
N PRO A 186 13.90 -0.40 6.12
CA PRO A 186 13.48 -1.66 5.49
C PRO A 186 12.00 -1.65 5.07
N GLU A 187 11.11 -1.17 5.95
CA GLU A 187 9.67 -1.14 5.66
C GLU A 187 9.30 -0.07 4.62
N GLN A 188 10.00 1.07 4.59
CA GLN A 188 9.84 2.06 3.52
C GLN A 188 10.17 1.45 2.15
N LEU A 189 11.28 0.70 2.06
CA LEU A 189 11.70 0.04 0.82
C LEU A 189 10.71 -1.06 0.40
N GLN A 190 10.20 -1.85 1.34
CA GLN A 190 9.14 -2.84 1.08
C GLN A 190 7.84 -2.19 0.57
N ASN A 191 7.55 -0.96 0.99
CA ASN A 191 6.41 -0.16 0.54
C ASN A 191 6.68 0.65 -0.75
N GLY A 192 7.80 0.42 -1.43
CA GLY A 192 8.09 0.98 -2.76
C GLY A 192 8.88 2.28 -2.79
N VAL A 193 9.29 2.83 -1.64
CA VAL A 193 10.15 4.02 -1.59
C VAL A 193 11.50 3.71 -2.24
N ARG A 194 11.98 4.57 -3.13
CA ARG A 194 13.31 4.44 -3.77
C ARG A 194 14.14 5.73 -3.73
N PHE A 195 13.60 6.83 -3.20
CA PHE A 195 14.36 8.03 -2.90
C PHE A 195 14.43 8.28 -1.40
N LEU A 196 15.65 8.33 -0.84
CA LEU A 196 15.90 8.53 0.58
C LEU A 196 16.61 9.87 0.82
N ASP A 197 16.03 10.72 1.65
CA ASP A 197 16.64 11.96 2.12
C ASP A 197 17.31 11.73 3.48
N ILE A 198 18.64 11.69 3.48
CA ILE A 198 19.46 11.34 4.63
C ILE A 198 20.22 12.56 5.12
N ARG A 199 20.03 12.89 6.40
CA ARG A 199 20.72 13.98 7.09
C ARG A 199 21.68 13.41 8.12
N VAL A 200 22.95 13.78 7.98
CA VAL A 200 24.05 13.28 8.83
C VAL A 200 24.77 14.42 9.54
N SER A 201 25.11 14.23 10.81
CA SER A 201 26.15 15.02 11.47
C SER A 201 27.49 14.35 11.21
N ALA A 202 28.48 15.17 10.86
CA ALA A 202 29.80 14.73 10.44
C ALA A 202 30.86 15.50 11.23
N ASN A 203 31.74 14.78 11.92
CA ASN A 203 32.88 15.36 12.60
C ASN A 203 34.08 15.43 11.64
N SER A 204 35.00 16.39 11.84
CA SER A 204 36.27 16.43 11.10
C SER A 204 37.28 15.40 11.60
N ASP A 205 37.08 14.91 12.82
CA ASP A 205 38.10 14.14 13.56
C ASP A 205 37.90 12.62 13.41
N ASP A 206 36.76 12.17 12.85
CA ASP A 206 36.44 10.77 12.59
C ASP A 206 35.49 10.61 11.40
N ASP A 207 35.35 9.37 10.91
CA ASP A 207 34.47 9.01 9.80
C ASP A 207 33.07 8.55 10.28
N VAL A 208 32.71 8.82 11.54
CA VAL A 208 31.45 8.35 12.13
C VAL A 208 30.32 9.33 11.83
N LEU A 209 29.41 8.89 10.97
CA LEU A 209 28.24 9.67 10.59
C LEU A 209 27.02 9.26 11.44
N THR A 210 26.50 10.21 12.23
CA THR A 210 25.26 10.01 13.00
C THR A 210 24.06 10.60 12.27
N LEU A 211 22.92 9.93 12.36
CA LEU A 211 21.67 10.37 11.76
C LEU A 211 21.02 11.44 12.64
N VAL A 212 20.69 12.58 12.05
CA VAL A 212 20.18 13.76 12.76
C VAL A 212 18.98 14.37 12.03
N HIS A 213 18.23 15.23 12.73
CA HIS A 213 17.32 16.20 12.12
C HIS A 213 17.63 17.56 12.72
N SER A 214 18.16 18.49 11.91
CA SER A 214 18.78 19.72 12.40
C SER A 214 19.88 19.40 13.44
N ALA A 215 19.93 20.13 14.55
CA ALA A 215 20.88 19.89 15.65
C ALA A 215 20.51 18.73 16.59
N PHE A 216 19.45 17.96 16.30
CA PHE A 216 18.94 16.94 17.21
C PHE A 216 19.19 15.52 16.68
N PRO A 217 19.54 14.55 17.54
CA PRO A 217 19.57 13.15 17.17
C PRO A 217 18.15 12.67 16.84
N ILE A 218 18.04 11.74 15.88
CA ILE A 218 16.73 11.20 15.47
C ILE A 218 16.09 10.25 16.47
N SER A 219 16.73 10.00 17.63
CA SER A 219 16.33 9.03 18.64
C SER A 219 16.75 9.48 20.03
N LEU A 220 15.83 9.42 21.00
CA LEU A 220 16.12 9.71 22.42
C LEU A 220 16.77 8.53 23.16
N THR A 221 16.83 7.35 22.56
CA THR A 221 17.38 6.13 23.18
C THR A 221 18.82 5.83 22.76
N GLY A 222 19.48 6.79 22.11
CA GLY A 222 20.86 6.67 21.62
C GLY A 222 20.97 7.01 20.14
N ASN A 223 22.20 7.29 19.73
CA ASN A 223 22.53 7.65 18.35
C ASN A 223 22.21 6.50 17.39
N LYS A 224 21.85 6.87 16.17
CA LYS A 224 21.69 5.97 15.04
C LYS A 224 22.73 6.32 14.01
N TYR A 225 23.37 5.32 13.44
CA TYR A 225 24.53 5.51 12.59
C TYR A 225 24.16 5.29 11.14
N PHE A 226 24.80 6.07 10.26
CA PHE A 226 24.61 5.95 8.82
C PHE A 226 25.06 4.57 8.32
N ALA A 227 26.16 4.03 8.88
CA ALA A 227 26.69 2.70 8.51
C ALA A 227 25.67 1.58 8.76
N ASP A 228 25.07 1.52 9.95
CA ASP A 228 24.04 0.51 10.29
C ASP A 228 22.85 0.58 9.32
N MET A 229 22.43 1.80 8.95
CA MET A 229 21.33 2.01 7.99
C MET A 229 21.71 1.56 6.57
N LEU A 230 22.98 1.67 6.17
CA LEU A 230 23.44 1.17 4.88
C LEU A 230 23.35 -0.36 4.80
N GLU A 231 23.55 -1.09 5.90
CA GLU A 231 23.40 -2.55 5.92
C GLU A 231 21.96 -2.97 5.58
N ASP A 232 20.96 -2.27 6.11
CA ASP A 232 19.55 -2.48 5.76
C ASP A 232 19.29 -2.27 4.25
N ILE A 233 19.92 -1.26 3.67
CA ILE A 233 19.80 -0.91 2.25
C ILE A 233 20.47 -1.97 1.38
N TYR A 234 21.69 -2.39 1.72
CA TYR A 234 22.41 -3.42 0.96
C TYR A 234 21.67 -4.75 0.99
N LYS A 235 21.17 -5.16 2.15
CA LYS A 235 20.33 -6.36 2.27
C LYS A 235 19.10 -6.29 1.36
N PHE A 236 18.42 -5.14 1.32
CA PHE A 236 17.27 -4.96 0.44
C PHE A 236 17.64 -5.11 -1.05
N LEU A 237 18.77 -4.52 -1.48
CA LEU A 237 19.22 -4.62 -2.87
C LEU A 237 19.70 -6.03 -3.24
N GLU A 238 20.31 -6.78 -2.30
CA GLU A 238 20.63 -8.20 -2.48
C GLU A 238 19.38 -9.06 -2.67
N GLU A 239 18.32 -8.77 -1.90
CA GLU A 239 17.04 -9.48 -1.99
C GLU A 239 16.21 -9.05 -3.22
N ASN A 240 16.46 -7.86 -3.79
CA ASN A 240 15.69 -7.28 -4.90
C ASN A 240 16.66 -6.66 -5.94
N PRO A 241 17.38 -7.51 -6.72
CA PRO A 241 18.46 -7.06 -7.59
C PRO A 241 18.01 -6.23 -8.81
N SER A 242 16.70 -6.13 -9.08
CA SER A 242 16.12 -5.26 -10.10
C SER A 242 15.99 -3.80 -9.66
N GLU A 243 16.17 -3.51 -8.37
CA GLU A 243 15.88 -2.20 -7.80
C GLU A 243 17.11 -1.32 -7.72
N ALA A 244 16.88 0.00 -7.76
CA ALA A 244 17.90 1.01 -7.49
C ALA A 244 17.40 2.00 -6.43
N ILE A 245 18.29 2.44 -5.55
CA ILE A 245 17.98 3.43 -4.51
C ILE A 245 18.74 4.72 -4.79
N ILE A 246 18.01 5.82 -4.86
CA ILE A 246 18.55 7.17 -4.94
C ILE A 246 18.67 7.69 -3.51
N MET A 247 19.89 8.05 -3.12
CA MET A 247 20.14 8.59 -1.79
C MET A 247 20.66 10.02 -1.89
N SER A 248 19.91 10.96 -1.32
CA SER A 248 20.37 12.32 -1.10
C SER A 248 21.00 12.40 0.28
N VAL A 249 22.32 12.54 0.35
CA VAL A 249 23.06 12.67 1.61
C VAL A 249 23.45 14.13 1.81
N LYS A 250 23.04 14.71 2.94
CA LYS A 250 23.34 16.10 3.28
C LYS A 250 23.87 16.20 4.71
N ARG A 251 24.96 16.96 4.89
CA ARG A 251 25.42 17.36 6.21
C ARG A 251 24.39 18.29 6.88
N GLU A 252 24.07 17.99 8.12
CA GLU A 252 23.15 18.74 8.96
C GLU A 252 23.56 18.69 10.43
N GLY A 253 23.10 19.66 11.22
CA GLY A 253 23.58 19.85 12.58
C GLY A 253 24.97 20.47 12.60
N THR A 254 25.78 20.09 13.59
CA THR A 254 27.20 20.45 13.72
C THR A 254 28.08 19.48 12.96
#